data_AF-A0A132PIC0-F1
#
_entry.id   AF-A0A132PIC0-F1
#
_cell.length_a   1.000
_cell.length_b   1.000
_cell.length_c   1.000
_cell.angle_alpha   90.00
_cell.angle_beta   90.00
_cell.angle_gamma   90.00
#
_symmetry.space_group_name_H-M   'P 1'
#
loop_
_entity.id
_entity.type
_entity.pdbx_description
1 polymer ?
#
loop_
_entity_poly.entity_id
_entity_poly.type
_entity_poly.pdbx_seq_one_letter_code
_entity_poly.pdbx_strand_id
1 'polypeptide(L)'
;MTEQPEQSAESDETVVEGEVVPPATGPIPTPTSHSPETGYTPAGVPTFESVREKIETRYGTSIGASELAADTPEGRAVEEQYDARQRAAAERLEQIRQSMRDDDSEKS
;
A
#
# COMPACT_ATOMS: atom_id res chain seq x y z
N MET A 1 -33.93 -8.73 -30.22
CA MET A 1 -34.05 -8.47 -28.78
C MET A 1 -33.59 -9.74 -28.10
N THR A 2 -32.28 -9.87 -27.92
CA THR A 2 -31.66 -11.03 -27.28
C THR A 2 -31.48 -10.65 -25.82
N GLU A 3 -32.30 -11.21 -24.94
CA GLU A 3 -32.11 -11.09 -23.51
C GLU A 3 -31.62 -12.45 -23.02
N GLN A 4 -30.35 -12.51 -22.62
CA GLN A 4 -29.84 -13.50 -21.68
C GLN A 4 -29.22 -12.69 -20.52
N PRO A 5 -29.85 -12.70 -19.35
CA PRO A 5 -29.17 -12.55 -18.06
C PRO A 5 -29.27 -13.92 -17.35
N GLU A 6 -28.27 -14.49 -16.69
CA GLU A 6 -27.26 -13.92 -15.82
C GLU A 6 -26.02 -14.80 -15.87
N GLN A 7 -24.88 -14.19 -16.17
CA GLN A 7 -23.59 -14.81 -15.93
C GLN A 7 -23.23 -14.50 -14.47
N SER A 8 -23.59 -15.41 -13.56
CA SER A 8 -23.02 -15.43 -12.20
C SER A 8 -21.51 -15.53 -12.35
N ALA A 9 -20.82 -14.40 -12.15
CA ALA A 9 -19.38 -14.38 -11.89
C ALA A 9 -19.16 -14.86 -10.46
N GLU A 10 -19.26 -16.18 -10.28
CA GLU A 10 -18.77 -16.87 -9.09
C GLU A 10 -17.26 -16.64 -9.05
N SER A 11 -16.83 -15.68 -8.24
CA SER A 11 -15.43 -15.42 -7.99
C SER A 11 -14.93 -16.58 -7.14
N ASP A 12 -14.26 -17.53 -7.80
CA ASP A 12 -13.57 -18.66 -7.17
C ASP A 12 -12.51 -18.10 -6.22
N GLU A 13 -12.92 -17.97 -4.96
CA GLU A 13 -12.12 -17.56 -3.82
C GLU A 13 -11.12 -18.68 -3.53
N THR A 14 -10.03 -18.74 -4.30
CA THR A 14 -8.92 -19.66 -4.02
C THR A 14 -8.13 -19.17 -2.81
N VAL A 15 -8.71 -19.32 -1.61
CA VAL A 15 -7.97 -19.22 -0.36
C VAL A 15 -7.01 -20.40 -0.31
N VAL A 16 -5.74 -20.13 -0.62
CA VAL A 16 -4.67 -21.12 -0.47
C VAL A 16 -4.38 -21.26 1.02
N GLU A 17 -4.92 -22.30 1.64
CA GLU A 17 -4.59 -22.66 3.02
C GLU A 17 -3.11 -23.10 3.07
N GLY A 18 -2.28 -22.32 3.75
CA GLY A 18 -0.85 -22.62 3.88
C GLY A 18 -0.64 -23.78 4.86
N GLU A 19 -0.25 -24.95 4.35
CA GLU A 19 0.12 -26.07 5.22
C GLU A 19 1.34 -25.71 6.08
N VAL A 20 1.16 -25.80 7.40
CA VAL A 20 2.22 -25.53 8.38
C VAL A 20 3.19 -26.72 8.39
N VAL A 21 4.35 -26.55 7.77
CA VAL A 21 5.45 -27.52 7.84
C VAL A 21 5.95 -27.59 9.29
N PRO A 22 5.92 -28.78 9.94
CA PRO A 22 6.43 -28.92 11.30
C PRO A 22 7.94 -28.59 11.35
N PRO A 23 8.44 -28.01 12.45
CA PRO A 23 9.87 -27.80 12.60
C PRO A 23 10.57 -29.16 12.54
N ALA A 24 11.58 -29.29 11.67
CA ALA A 24 12.36 -30.51 11.56
C ALA A 24 12.94 -30.88 12.94
N THR A 25 12.41 -31.93 13.57
CA THR A 25 12.79 -32.36 14.94
C THR A 25 14.09 -33.20 14.93
N GLY A 26 14.94 -33.03 13.91
CA GLY A 26 16.24 -33.68 13.80
C GLY A 26 17.34 -32.87 14.50
N PRO A 27 18.56 -33.44 14.68
CA PRO A 27 19.72 -32.69 15.15
C PRO A 27 19.86 -31.42 14.32
N ILE A 28 20.00 -30.25 14.97
CA ILE A 28 20.22 -28.98 14.27
C ILE A 28 21.42 -29.21 13.33
N PRO A 29 21.23 -29.24 11.99
CA PRO A 29 22.35 -29.41 11.11
C PRO A 29 23.26 -28.21 11.30
N THR A 30 24.52 -28.47 11.62
CA THR A 30 25.61 -27.51 11.45
C THR A 30 25.42 -26.80 10.10
N PRO A 31 25.57 -25.47 10.02
CA PRO A 31 25.29 -24.73 8.79
C PRO A 31 26.27 -25.18 7.71
N THR A 32 25.85 -26.12 6.87
CA THR A 32 26.58 -26.55 5.68
C THR A 32 25.54 -26.90 4.64
N SER A 33 25.73 -26.30 3.46
CA SER A 33 24.84 -26.25 2.29
C SER A 33 23.69 -25.24 2.40
N HIS A 34 24.07 -23.98 2.55
CA HIS A 34 23.35 -22.90 1.89
C HIS A 34 23.61 -23.07 0.39
N SER A 35 22.57 -23.14 -0.44
CA SER A 35 22.70 -22.81 -1.86
C SER A 35 22.54 -21.29 -1.94
N PRO A 36 23.62 -20.49 -1.84
CA PRO A 36 23.52 -19.02 -1.76
C PRO A 36 22.80 -18.43 -2.98
N GLU A 37 22.81 -19.14 -4.10
CA GLU A 37 22.20 -18.75 -5.37
C GLU A 37 20.67 -18.64 -5.31
N THR A 38 19.97 -19.45 -4.49
CA THR A 38 18.50 -19.45 -4.45
C THR A 38 17.93 -18.77 -3.21
N GLY A 39 18.68 -18.69 -2.11
CA GLY A 39 18.17 -18.17 -0.84
C GLY A 39 17.13 -19.05 -0.14
N TYR A 40 16.89 -20.27 -0.65
CA TYR A 40 16.01 -21.28 -0.06
C TYR A 40 16.80 -22.56 0.27
N THR A 41 16.37 -23.26 1.31
CA THR A 41 16.81 -24.63 1.61
C THR A 41 16.28 -25.61 0.56
N PRO A 42 16.84 -26.83 0.45
CA PRO A 42 16.32 -27.86 -0.46
C PRO A 42 14.85 -28.24 -0.21
N ALA A 43 14.34 -28.02 1.01
CA ALA A 43 12.94 -28.23 1.38
C ALA A 43 12.03 -27.05 1.02
N GLY A 44 12.55 -26.01 0.36
CA GLY A 44 11.80 -24.82 -0.03
C GLY A 44 11.61 -23.78 1.08
N VAL A 45 12.20 -23.98 2.25
CA VAL A 45 12.13 -23.00 3.35
C VAL A 45 13.15 -21.87 3.11
N PRO A 46 12.77 -20.59 3.19
CA PRO A 46 13.73 -19.47 3.10
C PRO A 46 14.83 -19.57 4.14
N THR A 47 16.06 -19.20 3.76
CA THR A 47 17.16 -19.08 4.72
C THR A 47 17.06 -17.78 5.54
N PHE A 48 17.69 -17.74 6.70
CA PHE A 48 17.73 -16.53 7.51
C PHE A 48 18.37 -15.35 6.77
N GLU A 49 19.44 -15.60 6.01
CA GLU A 49 20.13 -14.56 5.26
C GLU A 49 19.25 -13.98 4.14
N SER A 50 18.51 -14.80 3.40
CA SER A 50 17.62 -14.31 2.34
C SER A 50 16.44 -13.50 2.88
N VAL A 51 15.92 -13.85 4.07
CA VAL A 51 14.90 -13.04 4.75
C VAL A 51 15.49 -11.70 5.21
N ARG A 52 16.71 -11.69 5.77
CA ARG A 52 17.40 -10.46 6.17
C ARG A 52 17.62 -9.54 4.98
N GLU A 53 18.26 -10.03 3.92
CA GLU A 53 18.55 -9.26 2.71
C GLU A 53 17.27 -8.68 2.08
N LYS A 54 16.19 -9.46 2.07
CA LYS A 54 14.88 -9.01 1.58
C LYS A 54 14.28 -7.89 2.45
N ILE A 55 14.44 -7.94 3.76
CA ILE A 55 14.00 -6.88 4.66
C ILE A 55 14.82 -5.62 4.43
N GLU A 56 16.15 -5.73 4.37
CA GLU A 56 17.06 -4.61 4.13
C GLU A 56 16.79 -3.94 2.77
N THR A 57 16.61 -4.73 1.72
CA THR A 57 16.28 -4.23 0.37
C THR A 57 14.94 -3.49 0.35
N ARG A 58 13.90 -4.05 0.99
CA ARG A 58 12.59 -3.38 1.07
C ARG A 58 12.65 -2.12 1.91
N TYR A 59 13.37 -2.16 3.02
CA TYR A 59 13.55 -1.00 3.89
C TYR A 59 14.29 0.11 3.15
N GLY A 60 15.41 -0.19 2.49
CA GLY A 60 16.15 0.77 1.66
C GLY A 60 15.31 1.38 0.56
N THR A 61 14.51 0.57 -0.15
CA THR A 61 13.57 1.06 -1.17
C THR A 61 12.49 1.95 -0.58
N SER A 62 11.94 1.57 0.59
CA SER A 62 10.82 2.27 1.20
C SER A 62 11.14 3.70 1.66
N ILE A 63 12.41 3.99 1.97
CA ILE A 63 12.82 5.32 2.45
C ILE A 63 12.52 6.41 1.40
N GLY A 64 12.69 6.12 0.10
CA GLY A 64 12.51 7.11 -0.98
C GLY A 64 11.34 6.84 -1.93
N ALA A 65 10.63 5.71 -1.77
CA ALA A 65 9.59 5.31 -2.70
C ALA A 65 8.41 6.30 -2.74
N SER A 66 8.05 6.90 -1.60
CA SER A 66 6.97 7.89 -1.53
C SER A 66 7.31 9.19 -2.25
N GLU A 67 8.58 9.63 -2.16
CA GLU A 67 9.05 10.84 -2.85
C GLU A 67 9.03 10.62 -4.37
N LEU A 68 9.54 9.48 -4.84
CA LEU A 68 9.46 9.12 -6.26
C LEU A 68 8.01 8.99 -6.76
N ALA A 69 7.12 8.42 -5.95
CA ALA A 69 5.71 8.30 -6.29
C ALA A 69 5.04 9.68 -6.39
N ALA A 70 5.41 10.62 -5.52
CA ALA A 70 4.91 12.00 -5.56
C ALA A 70 5.38 12.74 -6.83
N ASP A 71 6.61 12.52 -7.27
CA ASP A 71 7.18 13.19 -8.47
C ASP A 71 6.57 12.72 -9.81
N THR A 72 5.84 11.61 -9.79
CA THR A 72 5.10 11.15 -10.99
C THR A 72 4.07 12.19 -11.46
N PRO A 73 3.72 12.22 -12.76
CA PRO A 73 2.64 13.08 -13.26
C PRO A 73 1.32 12.87 -12.50
N GLU A 74 1.00 11.62 -12.18
CA GLU A 74 -0.20 11.24 -11.44
C GLU A 74 -0.13 11.72 -9.98
N GLY A 75 1.03 11.58 -9.33
CA GLY A 75 1.29 12.08 -7.98
C GLY A 75 1.05 13.59 -7.87
N ARG A 76 1.65 14.35 -8.79
CA ARG A 76 1.45 15.80 -8.87
C ARG A 76 -0.01 16.18 -9.15
N ALA A 77 -0.71 15.46 -10.03
CA ALA A 77 -2.11 15.73 -10.31
C ALA A 77 -3.02 15.52 -9.07
N VAL A 78 -2.74 14.52 -8.25
CA VAL A 78 -3.48 14.28 -6.99
C VAL A 78 -3.23 15.42 -5.99
N GLU A 79 -1.98 15.86 -5.85
CA GLU A 79 -1.61 16.98 -4.98
C GLU A 79 -2.28 18.29 -5.43
N GLU A 80 -2.25 18.59 -6.73
CA GLU A 80 -2.92 19.77 -7.30
C GLU A 80 -4.43 19.77 -7.03
N GLN A 81 -5.09 18.62 -7.15
CA GLN A 81 -6.52 18.48 -6.84
C GLN A 81 -6.81 18.68 -5.35
N TYR A 82 -5.94 18.16 -4.49
CA TYR A 82 -6.05 18.37 -3.04
C TYR A 82 -5.91 19.86 -2.71
N ASP A 83 -4.90 20.52 -3.23
CA ASP A 83 -4.66 21.95 -3.02
C ASP A 83 -5.80 22.83 -3.55
N ALA A 84 -6.34 22.50 -4.72
CA ALA A 84 -7.50 23.19 -5.27
C ALA A 84 -8.71 23.08 -4.34
N ARG A 85 -8.95 21.89 -3.77
CA ARG A 85 -10.03 21.67 -2.79
C ARG A 85 -9.80 22.47 -1.51
N GLN A 86 -8.56 22.50 -1.01
CA GLN A 86 -8.21 23.25 0.19
C GLN A 86 -8.39 24.76 -0.01
N ARG A 87 -7.98 25.29 -1.16
CA ARG A 87 -8.20 26.70 -1.53
C ARG A 87 -9.68 27.04 -1.62
N ALA A 88 -10.47 26.24 -2.33
CA ALA A 88 -11.91 26.44 -2.42
C ALA A 88 -12.61 26.39 -1.05
N ALA A 89 -12.18 25.48 -0.17
CA ALA A 89 -12.69 25.41 1.20
C ALA A 89 -12.32 26.66 2.02
N ALA A 90 -11.08 27.15 1.89
CA ALA A 90 -10.63 28.36 2.57
C ALA A 90 -11.41 29.61 2.11
N GLU A 91 -11.60 29.77 0.80
CA GLU A 91 -12.39 30.86 0.21
C GLU A 91 -13.85 30.81 0.70
N ARG A 92 -14.46 29.62 0.73
CA ARG A 92 -15.82 29.42 1.24
C ARG A 92 -15.93 29.84 2.71
N LEU A 93 -14.95 29.48 3.54
CA LEU A 93 -14.92 29.87 4.95
C LEU A 93 -14.74 31.38 5.12
N GLU A 94 -13.95 32.02 4.27
CA GLU A 94 -13.80 33.48 4.28
C GLU A 94 -15.10 34.19 3.92
N GLN A 95 -15.79 33.74 2.87
CA GLN A 95 -17.12 34.27 2.51
C GLN A 95 -18.12 34.16 3.66
N ILE A 96 -18.15 33.02 4.36
CA ILE A 96 -19.02 32.83 5.53
C ILE A 96 -18.67 33.82 6.64
N ARG A 97 -17.38 34.01 6.95
CA ARG A 97 -16.94 34.97 7.97
C ARG A 97 -17.31 36.40 7.62
N GLN A 98 -17.20 36.78 6.33
CA GLN A 98 -17.61 38.10 5.85
C GLN A 98 -19.11 38.29 5.99
N SER A 99 -19.92 37.35 5.49
CA SER A 99 -21.39 37.37 5.63
C SER A 99 -21.82 37.53 7.09
N MET A 100 -21.22 36.78 8.02
CA MET A 100 -21.55 36.90 9.45
C MET A 100 -21.24 38.30 10.00
N ARG A 101 -20.14 38.92 9.57
CA ARG A 101 -19.74 40.25 10.03
C ARG A 101 -20.59 41.35 9.42
N ASP A 102 -20.98 41.20 8.17
CA ASP A 102 -21.86 42.13 7.47
C ASP A 102 -23.27 42.09 8.11
N ASP A 103 -23.82 40.90 8.35
CA ASP A 103 -25.11 40.68 9.04
C ASP A 103 -25.12 41.35 10.44
N ASP A 104 -24.03 41.25 11.20
CA ASP A 104 -23.90 41.90 12.52
C ASP A 104 -23.85 43.44 12.42
N SER A 105 -23.25 43.98 11.34
CA SER A 105 -23.11 45.42 11.12
C SER A 105 -24.40 46.09 10.64
N GLU A 106 -25.24 45.39 9.86
CA GLU A 106 -26.55 45.89 9.41
C GLU A 106 -27.61 45.88 10.52
N LYS A 107 -27.40 45.08 11.57
CA LYS A 107 -28.28 44.95 12.74
C LYS A 107 -28.05 46.00 13.82
N SER A 108 -26.97 46.77 13.75
CA SER A 108 -26.56 47.78 14.74
C SER A 108 -26.90 49.20 14.27
#